data_AF-A0A6G9WC52-F1
#
_entry.id   AF-A0A6G9WC52-F1
#
_cell.length_a   1.000
_cell.length_b   1.000
_cell.length_c   1.000
_cell.angle_alpha   90.00
_cell.angle_beta   90.00
_cell.angle_gamma   90.00
#
_symmetry.space_group_name_H-M   'P 1'
#
loop_
_entity.id
_entity.type
_entity.pdbx_description
1 polymer ?
#
loop_
_entity_poly.entity_id
_entity_poly.type
_entity_poly.pdbx_seq_one_letter_code
_entity_poly.pdbx_strand_id
1 'polypeptide(L)'
;MKPRHRELLDGIGQAIIAGDGGLALGRIDALAKRFERDGLDADAKAQIDQSLQHLLRLAQDSARGTQRAIDQIREIVRNARSLQTYDHAGHRQSTPTNAVLPQRF
;
A
#
# COMPACT_ATOMS: atom_id res chain seq x y z
N MET A 1 -27.66 -1.47 -0.66
CA MET A 1 -26.68 -1.25 0.43
C MET A 1 -27.02 0.00 1.25
N LYS A 2 -26.91 -0.04 2.59
CA LYS A 2 -27.17 1.12 3.48
C LYS A 2 -26.02 2.15 3.37
N PRO A 3 -26.29 3.47 3.47
CA PRO A 3 -25.27 4.51 3.27
C PRO A 3 -24.08 4.39 4.24
N ARG A 4 -24.34 4.03 5.51
CA ARG A 4 -23.28 3.78 6.51
C ARG A 4 -22.36 2.62 6.17
N HIS A 5 -22.84 1.59 5.47
CA HIS A 5 -21.98 0.47 5.04
C HIS A 5 -21.02 0.93 3.94
N ARG A 6 -21.49 1.81 3.05
CA ARG A 6 -20.66 2.40 2.00
C ARG A 6 -19.55 3.27 2.57
N GLU A 7 -19.87 4.16 3.51
CA GLU A 7 -18.87 5.03 4.17
C GLU A 7 -17.75 4.22 4.85
N LEU A 8 -18.10 3.11 5.49
CA LEU A 8 -17.13 2.21 6.12
C LEU A 8 -16.23 1.52 5.07
N LEU A 9 -16.81 1.05 3.96
CA LEU A 9 -16.05 0.45 2.85
C LEU A 9 -15.10 1.45 2.19
N ASP A 10 -15.57 2.67 1.95
CA ASP A 10 -14.75 3.76 1.39
C ASP A 10 -13.61 4.12 2.36
N GLY A 11 -13.89 4.16 3.67
CA GLY A 11 -12.89 4.37 4.71
C GLY A 11 -11.83 3.26 4.76
N ILE A 12 -12.20 2.00 4.54
CA ILE A 12 -11.23 0.88 4.44
C ILE A 12 -10.33 1.10 3.23
N GLY A 13 -10.90 1.45 2.06
CA GLY A 13 -10.14 1.74 0.85
C GLY A 13 -9.11 2.86 1.05
N GLN A 14 -9.51 3.95 1.70
CA GLN A 14 -8.61 5.06 2.03
C GLN A 14 -7.44 4.63 2.93
N ALA A 15 -7.69 3.79 3.93
CA ALA A 15 -6.63 3.28 4.81
C ALA A 15 -5.64 2.37 4.06
N ILE A 16 -6.14 1.51 3.15
CA ILE A 16 -5.31 0.67 2.30
C ILE A 16 -4.43 1.51 1.38
N ILE A 17 -4.99 2.55 0.76
CA ILE A 17 -4.24 3.49 -0.11
C ILE A 17 -3.17 4.24 0.68
N ALA A 18 -3.47 4.62 1.93
CA ALA A 18 -2.52 5.28 2.82
C ALA A 18 -1.42 4.35 3.36
N GLY A 19 -1.52 3.03 3.12
CA GLY A 19 -0.61 2.03 3.68
C GLY A 19 -0.76 1.80 5.19
N ASP A 20 -1.85 2.29 5.79
CA ASP A 20 -2.12 2.13 7.22
C ASP A 20 -2.94 0.85 7.47
N GLY A 21 -2.21 -0.26 7.64
CA GLY A 21 -2.81 -1.56 7.91
C GLY A 21 -3.56 -1.63 9.24
N GLY A 22 -3.10 -0.91 10.26
CA GLY A 22 -3.75 -0.88 11.58
C GLY A 22 -5.12 -0.20 11.51
N LEU A 23 -5.18 0.96 10.84
CA LEU A 23 -6.44 1.67 10.60
C LEU A 23 -7.39 0.87 9.70
N ALA A 24 -6.86 0.20 8.67
CA ALA A 24 -7.65 -0.65 7.78
C ALA A 24 -8.31 -1.81 8.55
N LEU A 25 -7.55 -2.52 9.38
CA LEU A 25 -8.05 -3.61 10.22
C LEU A 25 -9.12 -3.13 11.21
N GLY A 26 -8.87 -2.01 11.90
CA GLY A 26 -9.86 -1.44 12.82
C GLY A 26 -11.18 -1.06 12.14
N ARG A 27 -11.13 -0.58 10.89
CA ARG A 27 -12.33 -0.27 10.10
C ARG A 27 -13.05 -1.52 9.60
N ILE A 28 -12.32 -2.59 9.26
CA ILE A 28 -12.91 -3.89 8.91
C ILE A 28 -13.69 -4.47 10.11
N ASP A 29 -13.12 -4.41 11.31
CA ASP A 29 -13.81 -4.86 12.53
C ASP A 29 -15.08 -4.04 12.81
N ALA A 30 -15.02 -2.72 12.60
CA ALA A 30 -16.19 -1.85 12.75
C ALA A 30 -17.29 -2.20 11.73
N LEU A 31 -16.92 -2.54 10.50
CA LEU A 31 -17.83 -2.99 9.45
C LEU A 31 -18.48 -4.35 9.81
N ALA A 32 -17.70 -5.30 10.32
CA ALA A 32 -18.21 -6.61 10.75
C ALA A 32 -19.27 -6.49 11.86
N LYS A 33 -18.96 -5.73 12.93
CA LYS A 33 -19.91 -5.43 14.02
C LYS A 33 -21.17 -4.72 13.51
N ARG A 34 -21.03 -3.88 12.48
CA ARG A 34 -22.16 -3.18 11.86
C ARG A 34 -23.08 -4.15 11.11
N PHE A 35 -22.52 -5.12 10.39
CA PHE A 35 -23.29 -6.13 9.69
C PHE A 35 -24.03 -7.08 10.64
N GLU A 36 -23.39 -7.50 11.73
CA GLU A 36 -24.03 -8.29 12.78
C GLU A 36 -25.26 -7.58 13.36
N ARG A 37 -25.14 -6.27 13.64
CA ARG A 37 -26.25 -5.51 14.22
C ARG A 37 -27.36 -5.19 13.21
N ASP A 38 -26.98 -4.78 12.00
CA ASP A 38 -27.94 -4.21 11.05
C ASP A 38 -28.66 -5.27 10.21
N GLY A 39 -28.16 -6.51 10.21
CA GLY A 39 -28.60 -7.59 9.34
C GLY A 39 -28.26 -7.32 7.87
N LEU A 40 -28.10 -8.40 7.10
CA LEU A 40 -27.83 -8.35 5.66
C LEU A 40 -28.86 -9.19 4.92
N ASP A 41 -29.58 -8.56 4.00
CA ASP A 41 -30.38 -9.27 3.00
C ASP A 41 -29.46 -9.82 1.89
N ALA A 42 -30.01 -10.71 1.05
CA ALA A 42 -29.25 -11.41 0.02
C ALA A 42 -28.64 -10.44 -1.02
N ASP A 43 -29.37 -9.40 -1.39
CA ASP A 43 -28.93 -8.41 -2.39
C ASP A 43 -27.82 -7.51 -1.84
N ALA A 44 -27.93 -7.06 -0.59
CA ALA A 44 -26.89 -6.30 0.09
C ALA A 44 -25.63 -7.15 0.29
N LYS A 45 -25.79 -8.45 0.61
CA LYS A 45 -24.66 -9.37 0.74
C LYS A 45 -23.89 -9.49 -0.58
N ALA A 46 -24.58 -9.62 -1.72
CA ALA A 46 -23.93 -9.69 -3.03
C ALA A 46 -23.16 -8.40 -3.37
N GLN A 47 -23.76 -7.23 -3.10
CA GLN A 47 -23.11 -5.93 -3.32
C GLN A 47 -21.85 -5.77 -2.45
N ILE A 48 -21.93 -6.16 -1.18
CA ILE A 48 -20.82 -6.07 -0.24
C ILE A 48 -19.71 -7.04 -0.62
N ASP A 49 -20.03 -8.26 -1.04
CA ASP A 49 -19.02 -9.23 -1.46
C ASP A 49 -18.19 -8.71 -2.64
N GLN A 50 -18.85 -8.08 -3.62
CA GLN A 50 -18.17 -7.42 -4.73
C GLN A 50 -17.23 -6.29 -4.24
N SER A 51 -17.67 -5.48 -3.29
CA SER A 51 -16.83 -4.42 -2.70
C SER A 51 -15.63 -4.98 -1.92
N LEU A 52 -15.82 -6.06 -1.16
CA LEU A 52 -14.74 -6.72 -0.42
C LEU A 52 -13.71 -7.34 -1.36
N GLN A 53 -14.14 -7.97 -2.46
CA GLN A 53 -13.24 -8.49 -3.49
C GLN A 53 -12.43 -7.37 -4.18
N HIS A 54 -13.02 -6.18 -4.32
CA HIS A 54 -12.29 -5.02 -4.84
C HIS A 54 -11.22 -4.54 -3.85
N LEU A 55 -11.58 -4.42 -2.55
CA LEU A 55 -10.63 -4.04 -1.50
C LEU A 55 -9.49 -5.06 -1.34
N LEU A 56 -9.79 -6.36 -1.50
CA LEU A 56 -8.77 -7.40 -1.49
C LEU A 56 -7.77 -7.23 -2.63
N ARG A 57 -8.25 -6.98 -3.86
CA ARG A 57 -7.38 -6.70 -5.01
C ARG A 57 -6.53 -5.45 -4.79
N LEU A 58 -7.15 -4.38 -4.28
CA LEU A 58 -6.44 -3.14 -3.95
C LEU A 58 -5.33 -3.37 -2.91
N ALA A 59 -5.61 -4.14 -1.85
CA ALA A 59 -4.61 -4.47 -0.84
C ALA A 59 -3.47 -5.33 -1.40
N GLN A 60 -3.77 -6.30 -2.27
CA GLN A 60 -2.77 -7.14 -2.93
C GLN A 60 -1.87 -6.32 -3.87
N ASP A 61 -2.46 -5.42 -4.65
CA ASP A 61 -1.71 -4.55 -5.56
C ASP A 61 -0.88 -3.53 -4.78
N SER A 62 -1.42 -2.98 -3.69
CA SER A 62 -0.69 -2.12 -2.76
C SER A 62 0.51 -2.86 -2.16
N ALA A 63 0.33 -4.08 -1.65
CA ALA A 63 1.40 -4.89 -1.08
C ALA A 63 2.52 -5.19 -2.11
N ARG A 64 2.15 -5.52 -3.36
CA ARG A 64 3.12 -5.71 -4.46
C ARG A 64 3.87 -4.42 -4.77
N GLY A 65 3.19 -3.28 -4.78
CA GLY A 65 3.78 -1.95 -4.98
C GLY A 65 4.78 -1.61 -3.87
N THR A 66 4.40 -1.78 -2.61
CA THR A 66 5.26 -1.55 -1.44
C THR A 66 6.51 -2.44 -1.48
N GLN A 67 6.35 -3.72 -1.81
CA GLN A 67 7.49 -4.64 -1.93
C GLN A 67 8.48 -4.19 -3.00
N ARG A 68 7.99 -3.80 -4.19
CA ARG A 68 8.85 -3.24 -5.25
C ARG A 68 9.58 -1.98 -4.83
N ALA A 69 8.90 -1.07 -4.11
CA ALA A 69 9.53 0.16 -3.62
C ALA A 69 10.62 -0.13 -2.57
N ILE A 70 10.39 -1.09 -1.67
CA ILE A 70 11.42 -1.56 -0.71
C ILE A 70 12.62 -2.13 -1.45
N ASP A 71 12.40 -2.94 -2.48
CA ASP A 71 13.47 -3.55 -3.25
C ASP A 71 14.28 -2.50 -4.03
N GLN A 72 13.61 -1.48 -4.59
CA GLN A 72 14.27 -0.31 -5.18
C GLN A 72 15.09 0.49 -4.15
N ILE A 73 14.55 0.74 -2.95
CA ILE A 73 15.30 1.42 -1.88
C ILE A 73 16.52 0.59 -1.49
N ARG A 74 16.39 -0.74 -1.35
CA ARG A 74 17.51 -1.64 -1.06
C ARG A 74 18.56 -1.60 -2.17
N GLU A 75 18.14 -1.52 -3.43
CA GLU A 75 19.03 -1.38 -4.58
C GLU A 75 19.78 -0.04 -4.56
N ILE A 76 19.06 1.06 -4.31
CA ILE A 76 19.67 2.39 -4.12
C ILE A 76 20.70 2.38 -2.98
N VAL A 77 20.37 1.78 -1.84
CA VAL A 77 21.28 1.67 -0.69
C VAL A 77 22.51 0.80 -1.00
N ARG A 78 22.34 -0.33 -1.71
CA ARG A 78 23.45 -1.18 -2.15
C ARG A 78 24.36 -0.44 -3.14
N ASN A 79 23.78 0.24 -4.13
CA ASN A 79 24.53 1.00 -5.14
C ASN A 79 25.29 2.15 -4.49
N ALA A 80 24.66 2.91 -3.58
CA ALA A 80 25.32 3.98 -2.83
C ALA A 80 26.51 3.48 -1.98
N ARG A 81 26.44 2.27 -1.43
CA ARG A 81 27.55 1.62 -0.71
C ARG A 81 28.65 1.12 -1.65
N SER A 82 28.31 0.65 -2.85
CA SER A 82 29.31 0.23 -3.85
C SER A 82 30.07 1.41 -4.48
N LEU A 83 29.43 2.58 -4.55
CA LEU A 83 30.04 3.86 -4.94
C LEU A 83 30.97 4.43 -3.87
N GLN A 84 30.94 3.90 -2.64
CA GLN A 84 31.96 4.15 -1.61
C GLN A 84 33.15 3.19 -1.80
N THR A 85 33.78 3.23 -2.98
CA THR A 85 35.10 2.63 -3.15
C THR A 85 36.14 3.68 -2.73
N TYR A 86 36.85 3.39 -1.63
CA TYR A 86 38.04 4.15 -1.26
C TYR A 86 39.03 4.11 -2.42
N ASP A 87 39.59 5.26 -2.81
CA ASP A 87 40.81 5.23 -3.61
C ASP A 87 41.94 4.59 -2.76
N HIS A 88 42.93 3.98 -3.41
CA HIS A 88 44.07 3.36 -2.72
C HIS A 88 44.95 4.35 -1.92
N ALA A 89 44.60 5.64 -1.86
CA ALA A 89 45.31 6.72 -1.17
C ALA A 89 44.52 7.34 0.00
N GLY A 90 43.33 6.85 0.33
CA GLY A 90 42.54 7.30 1.48
C GLY A 90 41.81 8.64 1.27
N HIS A 91 41.68 9.13 0.04
CA HIS A 91 40.93 10.36 -0.25
C HIS A 91 39.52 10.06 -0.78
N ARG A 92 38.54 10.75 -0.20
CA ARG A 92 37.11 10.59 -0.52
C ARG A 92 36.78 11.37 -1.80
N GLN A 93 36.79 10.72 -2.95
CA GLN A 93 36.18 11.29 -4.15
C GLN A 93 34.73 10.82 -4.27
N SER A 94 33.79 11.75 -4.05
CA SER A 94 32.37 11.53 -4.35
C SER A 94 32.15 11.82 -5.83
N THR A 95 32.04 10.79 -6.67
CA THR A 95 31.61 10.98 -8.06
C THR A 95 30.09 11.19 -8.08
N PRO A 96 29.57 12.36 -8.50
CA PRO A 96 28.13 12.58 -8.56
C PRO A 96 27.55 11.75 -9.71
N THR A 97 26.82 10.69 -9.40
CA THR A 97 26.03 9.96 -10.39
C THR A 97 24.69 10.68 -10.55
N ASN A 98 24.49 11.33 -11.69
CA ASN A 98 23.17 11.82 -12.09
C ASN A 98 22.28 10.60 -12.40
N ALA A 99 21.38 10.27 -11.47
CA ALA A 99 20.33 9.29 -11.72
C ALA A 99 19.34 9.89 -12.74
N VAL A 100 19.29 9.33 -13.94
CA VAL A 100 18.23 9.63 -14.90
C VAL A 100 16.96 8.95 -14.40
N LEU A 101 16.06 9.72 -13.78
CA LEU A 101 14.70 9.27 -13.49
C LEU A 101 13.98 9.02 -14.83
N PRO A 102 13.37 7.84 -15.06
CA PRO A 102 12.49 7.67 -16.21
C PRO A 102 11.21 8.51 -16.00
N GLN A 103 11.07 9.60 -16.75
CA GLN A 103 9.78 10.29 -16.92
C GLN A 103 8.80 9.31 -17.58
N ARG A 104 7.67 9.05 -16.91
CA ARG A 104 6.55 8.30 -17.50
C ARG A 104 5.62 9.31 -18.18
N PHE A 105 5.35 9.10 -19.47
CA PHE A 105 4.22 9.68 -20.18
C PHE A 105 2.93 8.94 -19.83
#